data_AF-A0A7K9M9G8-F1
#
_entry.id   AF-A0A7K9M9G8-F1
#
_cell.length_a   1.000
_cell.length_b   1.000
_cell.length_c   1.000
_cell.angle_alpha   90.00
_cell.angle_beta   90.00
_cell.angle_gamma   90.00
#
_symmetry.space_group_name_H-M   'P 1'
#
loop_
_entity.id
_entity.type
_entity.pdbx_description
1 polymer ?
#
loop_
_entity_poly.entity_id
_entity_poly.type
_entity_poly.pdbx_seq_one_letter_code
_entity_poly.pdbx_strand_id
1 'polypeptide(L)'
;RGNPAAHEVLVDSWPNFGVVLTRLRPEEHRDPGDFYANQLTVYYRDEGAWRALLEGTEAVGWTRAFKMQGMQEGMYEAVRQAADAKGLRLE
;
A
#
# COMPACT_ATOMS: atom_id res chain seq x y z
N ARG A 1 11.45 22.21 6.65
CA ARG A 1 10.96 21.51 7.87
C ARG A 1 9.49 21.16 7.63
N GLY A 2 9.09 19.91 7.81
CA GLY A 2 7.76 19.43 7.43
C GLY A 2 7.86 18.04 6.82
N ASN A 3 7.01 17.74 5.83
CA ASN A 3 6.98 16.50 5.09
C ASN A 3 7.52 16.72 3.66
N PRO A 4 8.85 16.78 3.46
CA PRO A 4 9.45 17.14 2.17
C PRO A 4 9.23 16.09 1.08
N ALA A 5 8.96 14.84 1.47
CA ALA A 5 8.62 13.75 0.56
C ALA A 5 7.11 13.67 0.27
N ALA A 6 6.29 14.54 0.88
CA ALA A 6 4.84 14.52 0.76
C ALA A 6 4.19 13.14 1.02
N HIS A 7 4.77 12.33 1.91
CA HIS A 7 4.23 11.04 2.32
C HIS A 7 3.10 11.20 3.35
N GLU A 8 2.07 10.40 3.25
CA GLU A 8 1.08 10.23 4.31
C GLU A 8 1.20 8.86 4.95
N VAL A 9 0.77 8.79 6.21
CA VAL A 9 0.67 7.55 6.98
C VAL A 9 -0.81 7.30 7.22
N LEU A 10 -1.29 6.17 6.72
CA LEU A 10 -2.64 5.68 6.91
C LEU A 10 -2.61 4.56 7.94
N VAL A 11 -3.51 4.63 8.91
CA VAL A 11 -3.68 3.62 9.95
C VAL A 11 -5.15 3.23 10.00
N ASP A 12 -5.43 1.94 10.20
CA ASP A 12 -6.79 1.43 10.32
C ASP A 12 -7.47 1.84 11.63
N SER A 13 -6.70 1.88 12.72
CA SER A 13 -7.15 2.37 14.02
C SER A 13 -5.98 2.87 14.87
N TRP A 14 -6.26 3.66 15.90
CA TRP A 14 -5.25 4.12 16.85
C TRP A 14 -5.81 4.12 18.28
N PRO A 15 -5.06 3.66 19.30
CA PRO A 15 -3.68 3.14 19.24
C PRO A 15 -3.58 1.65 18.83
N ASN A 16 -4.70 0.93 18.74
CA ASN A 16 -4.72 -0.52 18.53
C ASN A 16 -4.70 -0.93 17.05
N PHE A 17 -3.78 -0.36 16.26
CA PHE A 17 -3.70 -0.57 14.82
C PHE A 17 -3.49 -2.05 14.42
N GLY A 18 -4.16 -2.51 13.38
CA GLY A 18 -3.90 -3.77 12.69
C GLY A 18 -2.91 -3.59 11.53
N VAL A 19 -2.99 -2.45 10.82
CA VAL A 19 -2.13 -2.14 9.67
C VAL A 19 -1.76 -0.66 9.60
N VAL A 20 -0.52 -0.40 9.20
CA VAL A 20 0.03 0.92 8.88
C VAL A 20 0.54 0.89 7.45
N LEU A 21 0.12 1.87 6.66
CA LEU A 21 0.57 2.07 5.28
C LEU A 21 1.17 3.46 5.15
N THR A 22 2.37 3.56 4.59
CA THR A 22 2.97 4.82 4.16
C THR A 22 2.98 4.89 2.65
N ARG A 23 2.56 6.02 2.08
CA ARG A 23 2.54 6.27 0.63
C ARG A 23 2.76 7.73 0.32
N LEU A 24 3.14 8.05 -0.92
CA LEU A 24 3.00 9.41 -1.43
C LEU A 24 1.54 9.83 -1.45
N ARG A 25 1.27 11.09 -1.15
CA ARG A 25 -0.05 11.67 -1.35
C ARG A 25 -0.47 11.55 -2.82
N PRO A 26 -1.66 11.02 -3.12
CA PRO A 26 -2.11 10.83 -4.49
C PRO A 26 -2.09 12.09 -5.37
N GLU A 27 -2.23 13.28 -4.77
CA GLU A 27 -2.28 14.57 -5.45
C GLU A 27 -0.90 15.10 -5.90
N GLU A 28 0.18 14.60 -5.30
CA GLU A 28 1.54 15.12 -5.49
C GLU A 28 2.23 14.51 -6.72
N HIS A 29 1.71 13.39 -7.24
CA HIS A 29 2.31 12.67 -8.37
C HIS A 29 1.35 12.54 -9.55
N ARG A 30 1.84 12.99 -10.72
CA ARG A 30 1.05 13.09 -11.96
C ARG A 30 1.25 11.92 -12.92
N ASP A 31 2.37 11.21 -12.85
CA ASP A 31 2.62 10.06 -13.73
C ASP A 31 2.11 8.76 -13.09
N PRO A 32 1.05 8.14 -13.63
CA PRO A 32 0.53 6.87 -13.10
C PRO A 32 1.44 5.67 -13.37
N GLY A 33 2.43 5.79 -14.26
CA GLY A 33 3.38 4.72 -14.61
C GLY A 33 4.67 4.71 -13.80
N ASP A 34 4.95 5.77 -13.03
CA ASP A 34 6.18 5.88 -12.23
C ASP A 34 6.07 5.10 -10.91
N PHE A 35 6.34 3.79 -10.98
CA PHE A 35 6.35 2.92 -9.80
C PHE A 35 7.51 3.21 -8.84
N TYR A 36 8.58 3.89 -9.29
CA TYR A 36 9.70 4.27 -8.42
C TYR A 36 9.29 5.40 -7.50
N ALA A 37 8.55 6.37 -8.02
CA ALA A 37 7.92 7.39 -7.19
C ALA A 37 6.86 6.74 -6.31
N ASN A 38 5.91 5.99 -6.87
CA ASN A 38 4.77 5.40 -6.15
C ASN A 38 5.16 4.24 -5.22
N GLN A 39 5.91 4.55 -4.16
CA GLN A 39 6.34 3.58 -3.17
C GLN A 39 5.34 3.48 -2.02
N LEU A 40 4.89 2.26 -1.75
CA LEU A 40 4.11 1.87 -0.59
C LEU A 40 5.01 1.14 0.39
N THR A 41 4.96 1.52 1.67
CA THR A 41 5.60 0.77 2.75
C THR A 41 4.55 0.34 3.74
N VAL A 42 4.45 -0.96 4.01
CA VAL A 42 3.42 -1.53 4.88
C VAL A 42 4.04 -2.19 6.10
N TYR A 43 3.35 -2.03 7.23
CA TYR A 43 3.54 -2.86 8.40
C TYR A 43 2.18 -3.30 8.94
N TYR A 44 1.97 -4.60 9.11
CA TYR A 44 0.77 -5.15 9.74
C TYR A 44 1.10 -6.06 10.92
N ARG A 45 0.18 -6.07 11.89
CA ARG A 45 0.11 -6.99 13.04
C ARG A 45 -1.06 -7.96 12.92
N ASP A 46 -2.08 -7.58 12.16
CA ASP A 46 -3.28 -8.38 11.90
C ASP A 46 -3.37 -8.69 10.40
N GLU A 47 -3.33 -9.97 10.05
CA GLU A 47 -3.40 -10.42 8.65
C GLU A 47 -4.77 -10.15 8.01
N GLY A 48 -5.85 -10.20 8.80
CA GLY A 48 -7.19 -9.87 8.35
C GLY A 48 -7.31 -8.40 7.96
N ALA A 49 -6.77 -7.49 8.77
CA ALA A 49 -6.71 -6.06 8.48
C ALA A 49 -5.88 -5.78 7.22
N TRP A 50 -4.76 -6.50 7.04
CA TRP A 50 -3.95 -6.43 5.84
C TRP A 50 -4.71 -6.86 4.58
N ARG A 51 -5.36 -8.03 4.61
CA ARG A 51 -6.17 -8.54 3.50
C ARG A 51 -7.33 -7.60 3.17
N ALA A 52 -8.02 -7.08 4.18
CA ALA A 52 -9.09 -6.10 3.99
C ALA A 52 -8.58 -4.81 3.33
N LEU A 53 -7.38 -4.32 3.70
CA LEU A 53 -6.76 -3.16 3.07
C LEU A 53 -6.45 -3.42 1.59
N LEU A 54 -5.91 -4.59 1.25
CA LEU A 54 -5.62 -4.98 -0.15
C LEU A 54 -6.90 -5.10 -0.99
N GLU A 55 -7.96 -5.67 -0.43
CA GLU A 55 -9.21 -5.93 -1.15
C GLU A 55 -10.01 -4.66 -1.43
N GLY A 56 -10.17 -3.81 -0.40
CA GLY A 56 -11.29 -2.87 -0.35
C GLY A 56 -10.92 -1.39 -0.31
N THR A 57 -9.64 -1.01 -0.37
CA THR A 57 -9.26 0.40 -0.18
C THR A 57 -8.59 1.01 -1.41
N GLU A 58 -8.94 2.26 -1.71
CA GLU A 58 -8.18 3.15 -2.60
C GLU A 58 -6.79 3.50 -1.99
N ALA A 59 -6.47 3.02 -0.79
CA ALA A 59 -5.22 3.28 -0.10
C ALA A 59 -4.01 2.70 -0.86
N VAL A 60 -4.17 1.52 -1.47
CA VAL A 60 -3.11 0.88 -2.26
C VAL A 60 -2.95 1.53 -3.64
N GLY A 61 -4.00 2.14 -4.19
CA GLY A 61 -3.95 2.81 -5.48
C GLY A 61 -3.73 1.85 -6.66
N TRP A 62 -4.48 0.74 -6.69
CA TRP A 62 -4.40 -0.33 -7.71
C TRP A 62 -4.53 0.14 -9.17
N THR A 63 -4.98 1.36 -9.41
CA THR A 63 -5.11 1.99 -10.73
C THR A 63 -3.79 2.56 -11.27
N ARG A 64 -2.72 2.55 -10.48
CA ARG A 64 -1.40 3.08 -10.83
C ARG A 64 -0.32 2.02 -10.63
N ALA A 65 0.79 2.14 -11.35
CA ALA A 65 1.97 1.33 -11.09
C ALA A 65 2.62 1.78 -9.77
N PHE A 66 2.97 0.82 -8.91
CA PHE A 66 3.57 1.10 -7.61
C PHE A 66 4.58 0.03 -7.21
N LYS A 67 5.48 0.38 -6.29
CA LYS A 67 6.36 -0.56 -5.61
C LYS A 67 5.94 -0.73 -4.17
N MET A 68 5.71 -1.96 -3.73
CA MET A 68 5.35 -2.24 -2.34
C MET A 68 6.54 -2.83 -1.57
N GLN A 69 6.75 -2.35 -0.35
CA GLN A 69 7.80 -2.79 0.55
C GLN A 69 7.20 -3.19 1.90
N GLY A 70 7.59 -4.35 2.39
CA GLY A 70 7.28 -4.85 3.72
C GLY A 70 8.11 -6.11 3.98
N MET A 71 8.19 -6.53 5.24
CA MET A 71 9.08 -7.63 5.66
C MET A 71 8.33 -8.80 6.27
N GLN A 72 7.01 -8.72 6.36
CA GLN A 72 6.19 -9.77 6.94
C GLN A 72 6.13 -11.00 6.04
N GLU A 73 6.20 -12.17 6.67
CA GLU A 73 5.96 -13.45 6.01
C GLU A 73 4.54 -13.50 5.43
N GLY A 74 4.41 -14.12 4.25
CA GLY A 74 3.12 -14.26 3.54
C GLY A 74 2.64 -12.98 2.85
N MET A 75 3.36 -11.85 2.98
CA MET A 75 2.98 -10.59 2.35
C MET A 75 2.91 -10.73 0.82
N TYR A 76 3.92 -11.35 0.19
CA TYR A 76 3.96 -11.52 -1.25
C TYR A 76 2.75 -12.33 -1.76
N GLU A 77 2.42 -13.43 -1.09
CA GLU A 77 1.28 -14.28 -1.44
C GLU A 77 -0.05 -13.53 -1.30
N ALA A 78 -0.22 -12.75 -0.23
CA ALA A 78 -1.42 -11.94 -0.03
C ALA A 78 -1.57 -10.86 -1.11
N VAL A 79 -0.49 -10.14 -1.46
CA VAL A 79 -0.49 -9.16 -2.55
C VAL A 79 -0.79 -9.84 -3.88
N ARG A 80 -0.19 -11.01 -4.14
CA ARG A 80 -0.43 -11.79 -5.35
C ARG A 80 -1.87 -12.22 -5.49
N GLN A 81 -2.48 -12.75 -4.43
CA GLN A 81 -3.89 -13.13 -4.43
C GLN A 81 -4.80 -11.91 -4.70
N ALA A 82 -4.51 -10.76 -4.08
CA ALA A 82 -5.28 -9.54 -4.29
C ALA A 82 -5.12 -8.99 -5.73
N ALA A 83 -3.92 -9.04 -6.30
CA ALA A 83 -3.65 -8.63 -7.68
C ALA A 83 -4.35 -9.56 -8.68
N ASP A 84 -4.24 -10.89 -8.49
CA ASP A 84 -4.89 -11.91 -9.31
C ASP A 84 -6.42 -11.70 -9.31
N ALA A 85 -7.03 -11.46 -8.15
CA ALA A 85 -8.45 -11.18 -8.01
C ALA A 85 -8.90 -9.90 -8.74
N LYS A 86 -7.97 -8.97 -8.98
CA LYS A 86 -8.20 -7.73 -9.74
C LYS A 86 -7.78 -7.84 -11.22
N GLY A 87 -7.30 -9.01 -11.66
CA GLY A 87 -6.80 -9.21 -13.02
C GLY A 87 -5.49 -8.45 -13.32
N LEU A 88 -4.72 -8.10 -12.29
CA LEU A 88 -3.47 -7.36 -12.39
C LEU A 88 -2.27 -8.33 -12.39
N ARG A 89 -1.17 -7.93 -13.03
CA ARG A 89 0.08 -8.68 -13.05
C ARG A 89 1.09 -8.03 -12.11
N LEU A 90 1.75 -8.85 -11.30
CA LEU A 90 2.95 -8.48 -10.56
C LEU A 90 4.19 -8.74 -11.40
N GLU A 91 5.18 -7.86 -11.30
CA GLU A 91 6.48 -7.95 -11.98
C GLU A 91 7.63 -8.13 -10.98
#